data_AF-A0A9D4DX82-F1
#
_entry.id   AF-A0A9D4DX82-F1
#
_cell.length_a   1.000
_cell.length_b   1.000
_cell.length_c   1.000
_cell.angle_alpha   90.00
_cell.angle_beta   90.00
_cell.angle_gamma   90.00
#
_symmetry.space_group_name_H-M   'P 1'
#
loop_
_entity.id
_entity.type
_entity.pdbx_description
1 polymer ?
#
loop_
_entity_poly.entity_id
_entity_poly.type
_entity_poly.pdbx_seq_one_letter_code
_entity_poly.pdbx_strand_id
1 'polypeptide(L)' 'MAMGVAMVPLATPTVMSRAMCADKCLRLEQCATFTFSTLDKICKLYDDGNSESRVSILDTNVYTRRDICC' A
#
# COMPACT_ATOMS: atom_id res chain seq x y z
N MET A 1 -9.25 16.95 -21.16
CA MET A 1 -7.97 16.76 -20.45
C MET A 1 -7.95 15.33 -19.94
N ALA A 2 -7.27 14.43 -20.66
CA ALA A 2 -7.20 13.03 -20.29
C ALA A 2 -6.24 12.89 -19.11
N MET A 3 -6.76 12.86 -17.89
CA MET A 3 -5.97 12.50 -16.72
C MET A 3 -5.82 10.98 -16.75
N GLY A 4 -4.73 10.49 -17.33
CA GLY A 4 -4.35 9.09 -17.18
C GLY A 4 -4.15 8.82 -15.70
N VAL A 5 -5.09 8.10 -15.07
CA VAL A 5 -4.94 7.64 -13.70
C VAL A 5 -3.94 6.50 -13.73
N ALA A 6 -2.65 6.84 -13.80
CA ALA A 6 -1.61 5.89 -13.52
C ALA A 6 -1.83 5.43 -12.06
N MET A 7 -1.78 4.11 -11.85
CA MET A 7 -1.77 3.49 -10.52
C MET A 7 -0.50 3.91 -9.75
N VAL A 8 -0.47 5.16 -9.28
CA VAL A 8 0.68 5.72 -8.58
C VAL A 8 0.50 5.47 -7.09
N PRO A 9 1.40 4.70 -6.46
CA PRO A 9 1.39 4.61 -5.02
C PRO A 9 1.65 6.00 -4.42
N LEU A 10 0.84 6.37 -3.43
CA LEU A 10 0.97 7.61 -2.64
C LEU A 10 2.40 7.79 -2.12
N ALA A 11 2.96 6.70 -1.64
CA ALA A 11 4.34 6.62 -1.22
C ALA A 11 4.82 5.16 -1.30
N THR A 12 6.12 5.00 -1.56
CA THR A 12 6.78 3.68 -1.61
C THR A 12 7.93 3.57 -0.61
N PRO A 13 7.69 3.72 0.70
CA PRO A 13 8.75 3.65 1.69
C PRO A 13 9.33 2.24 1.78
N THR A 14 10.66 2.15 1.85
CA THR A 14 11.33 0.89 2.22
C THR A 14 11.18 0.68 3.72
N VAL A 15 10.65 -0.47 4.13
CA VAL A 15 10.39 -0.81 5.53
C VAL A 15 10.73 -2.26 5.81
N MET A 16 11.21 -2.55 7.02
CA MET A 16 11.65 -3.91 7.36
C MET A 16 10.48 -4.86 7.67
N SER A 17 9.31 -4.30 8.02
CA SER A 17 8.16 -5.07 8.50
C SER A 17 6.84 -4.45 8.06
N ARG A 18 5.82 -5.32 7.91
CA ARG A 18 4.43 -4.93 7.66
C ARG A 18 3.94 -3.87 8.67
N ALA A 19 4.28 -4.02 9.95
CA ALA A 19 3.86 -3.07 10.99
C ALA A 19 4.34 -1.63 10.72
N MET A 20 5.55 -1.46 10.19
CA MET A 20 6.07 -0.14 9.81
C MET A 20 5.36 0.42 8.57
N CYS A 21 4.99 -0.45 7.62
CA CYS A 21 4.18 -0.07 6.47
C CYS A 21 2.79 0.42 6.93
N ALA A 22 2.20 -0.32 7.88
CA ALA A 22 0.92 -0.01 8.48
C ALA A 22 0.95 1.33 9.24
N ASP A 23 1.96 1.58 10.09
CA ASP A 23 2.14 2.87 10.77
C ASP A 23 2.23 4.04 9.77
N LYS A 24 2.97 3.85 8.67
CA LYS A 24 3.05 4.87 7.61
C LYS A 24 1.72 5.10 6.90
N CYS A 25 0.94 4.05 6.67
CA CYS A 25 -0.41 4.17 6.14
C CYS A 25 -1.35 4.89 7.12
N LEU A 26 -1.26 4.58 8.42
CA LEU A 26 -2.07 5.25 9.44
C LEU A 26 -1.75 6.74 9.57
N ARG A 27 -0.49 7.14 9.38
CA ARG A 27 -0.06 8.55 9.36
C ARG A 27 -0.57 9.33 8.14
N LEU A 28 -0.94 8.63 7.07
CA LEU A 28 -1.47 9.23 5.86
C LEU A 28 -2.99 9.09 5.86
N GLU A 29 -3.71 10.18 6.07
CA GLU A 29 -5.18 10.16 6.09
C GLU A 29 -5.78 9.65 4.78
N GLN A 30 -5.09 9.95 3.67
CA GLN A 30 -5.41 9.50 2.32
C GLN A 30 -5.05 8.03 2.04
N CYS A 31 -4.29 7.35 2.90
CA CYS A 31 -3.99 5.94 2.70
C CYS A 31 -5.17 5.07 3.14
N ALA A 32 -5.67 4.25 2.22
CA ALA A 32 -6.74 3.29 2.45
C ALA A 32 -6.24 1.85 2.37
N THR A 33 -5.27 1.58 1.49
CA THR A 33 -4.72 0.24 1.24
C THR A 33 -3.22 0.33 1.11
N PHE A 34 -2.51 -0.72 1.51
CA PHE A 34 -1.08 -0.82 1.32
C PHE A 34 -0.67 -2.25 0.93
N THR A 35 0.41 -2.36 0.17
CA THR A 35 1.04 -3.65 -0.13
C THR A 35 2.42 -3.70 0.50
N PHE A 36 2.80 -4.87 1.00
CA PHE A 36 4.12 -5.07 1.57
C PHE A 36 4.77 -6.28 0.89
N SER A 37 5.88 -6.03 0.21
CA SER A 37 6.77 -7.07 -0.34
C SER A 37 7.77 -7.47 0.73
N THR A 38 7.73 -8.73 1.17
CA THR A 38 8.68 -9.27 2.14
C THR A 38 10.06 -9.50 1.54
N LEU A 39 10.10 -9.79 0.24
CA LEU A 39 11.33 -9.95 -0.55
C LEU A 39 12.05 -8.61 -0.75
N ASP A 40 11.35 -7.61 -1.27
CA ASP A 40 11.97 -6.32 -1.60
C ASP A 40 12.04 -5.36 -0.40
N LYS A 41 11.35 -5.68 0.69
CA LYS A 41 11.15 -4.77 1.84
C LYS A 41 10.53 -3.43 1.41
N ILE A 42 9.71 -3.46 0.37
CA ILE A 42 9.02 -2.28 -0.17
C ILE A 42 7.58 -2.28 0.31
N CYS A 43 7.17 -1.17 0.89
CA CYS A 43 5.79 -0.85 1.21
C CYS A 43 5.26 0.08 0.13
N LYS A 44 4.12 -0.21 -0.49
CA LYS A 44 3.45 0.70 -1.42
C LYS A 44 2.10 1.09 -0.83
N LEU A 45 1.87 2.38 -0.69
CA LEU A 45 0.68 2.95 -0.06
C LEU A 45 -0.26 3.44 -1.16
N TYR A 46 -1.55 3.18 -1.04
CA TYR A 46 -2.58 3.51 -2.03
C TYR A 46 -3.75 4.20 -1.34
N ASP A 47 -4.38 5.14 -2.04
CA ASP A 47 -5.62 5.75 -1.58
C ASP A 47 -6.85 4.89 -1.93
N ASP A 48 -8.00 5.29 -1.38
CA ASP A 48 -9.29 4.60 -1.55
C ASP A 48 -9.73 4.51 -3.03
N GLY A 49 -9.28 5.45 -3.86
CA GLY A 49 -9.56 5.47 -5.30
C GLY A 49 -8.62 4.63 -6.16
N ASN A 50 -7.59 3.99 -5.59
CA ASN A 50 -6.52 3.35 -6.35
C ASN A 50 -6.14 1.95 -5.83
N SER A 51 -7.12 1.22 -5.32
CA SER A 51 -6.98 -0.17 -4.86
C SER A 51 -7.37 -1.17 -5.95
N GLU A 52 -6.85 -1.03 -7.17
CA GLU A 52 -7.02 -2.07 -8.18
C GLU A 52 -5.96 -3.16 -7.97
N SER A 53 -6.30 -4.01 -7.00
CA SER A 53 -6.49 -5.45 -7.17
C SER A 53 -5.72 -6.12 -8.32
N ARG A 54 -5.03 -7.21 -7.96
CA ARG A 54 -4.33 -8.20 -8.80
C ARG A 54 -2.85 -7.93 -9.12
N VAL A 55 -2.07 -7.61 -8.09
CA VAL A 55 -0.65 -8.01 -8.09
C VAL A 55 -0.61 -9.53 -7.93
N SER A 56 -0.64 -10.28 -9.03
CA SER A 56 -0.40 -11.74 -9.09
C SER A 56 1.08 -12.05 -8.88
N ILE A 57 1.63 -11.67 -7.73
CA ILE A 57 2.97 -12.10 -7.31
C ILE A 57 2.79 -12.73 -5.94
N LEU A 58 3.06 -14.04 -5.85
CA LEU A 58 2.82 -14.93 -4.72
C LEU A 58 3.49 -14.51 -3.38
N ASP A 59 4.19 -13.38 -3.32
CA ASP A 59 4.89 -12.87 -2.13
C ASP A 59 4.35 -11.52 -1.59
N THR A 60 3.68 -10.72 -2.43
CA THR A 60 3.21 -9.39 -2.00
C THR A 60 1.84 -9.50 -1.36
N ASN A 61 1.78 -9.29 -0.05
CA ASN A 61 0.52 -9.32 0.69
C ASN A 61 -0.15 -7.93 0.63
N VAL A 62 -1.44 -7.91 0.29
CA VAL A 62 -2.28 -6.70 0.26
C VAL A 62 -2.97 -6.58 1.62
N TYR A 63 -2.88 -5.39 2.22
CA TYR A 63 -3.43 -5.11 3.53
C TYR A 63 -4.24 -3.82 3.48
N THR A 64 -5.44 -3.82 4.06
CA THR A 64 -6.26 -2.61 4.13
C THR A 64 -5.98 -1.86 5.42
N ARG A 65 -6.24 -0.55 5.45
CA ARG A 65 -6.16 0.25 6.68
C ARG A 65 -7.14 -0.22 7.75
N ARG A 66 -8.27 -0.80 7.34
CA ARG A 66 -9.27 -1.38 8.25
C ARG A 66 -8.74 -2.64 8.96
N ASP A 67 -7.87 -3.41 8.32
CA ASP A 67 -7.18 -4.58 8.89
C ASP A 67 -6.02 -4.24 9.85
N ILE A 68 -5.66 -2.96 10.00
CA ILE A 68 -4.54 -2.55 10.88
C ILE A 68 -4.98 -2.41 12.35
N CYS A 69 -6.27 -2.22 12.61
CA CYS A 69 -6.77 -2.08 13.98
C CYS A 69 -7.07 -3.44 14.63
N CYS A 70 -6.64 -3.58 15.88
CA CYS A 70 -7.24 -4.49 16.85
C CYS A 70 -8.71 -4.12 17.11
#